data_AF-A0AAV4G7V6-F1
#
_entry.id   AF-A0AAV4G7V6-F1
#
_cell.length_a   1.000
_cell.length_b   1.000
_cell.length_c   1.000
_cell.angle_alpha   90.00
_cell.angle_beta   90.00
_cell.angle_gamma   90.00
#
_symmetry.space_group_name_H-M   'P 1'
#
loop_
_entity.id
_entity.type
_entity.pdbx_description
1 polymer ?
#
loop_
_entity_poly.entity_id
_entity_poly.type
_entity_poly.pdbx_seq_one_letter_code
_entity_poly.pdbx_strand_id
1 'polypeptide(L)'
;MRHTRTHLQPRALVTRLDQTTVVAVVAVVVLVVVAAVGIVVVAAVVVATVGVVAAAVVVVIVVVVVAVVVVEVVAAVVAAVTVVVAVTVVAAVVAAAVVAAVVVAVVVAVVVVAVVIVAAVVAAEVVPVVPVVVIAVVVAVAAAVIVVAVVVLAAAVAVVAAVVTEAAVVAAVVVAVVIVAVIAIVVVAVVVIVAAAVIVVAVVAAVVVLAAVVAVVAGVVTVALAAVVAAVIVLHLPVLINKVGEVCG
;
A
#
# COMPACT_ATOMS: atom_id res chain seq x y z
N MET A 1 -57.18 -47.49 -66.90
CA MET A 1 -55.74 -47.67 -66.58
C MET A 1 -54.75 -47.03 -67.58
N ARG A 2 -55.06 -45.96 -68.35
CA ARG A 2 -54.03 -45.20 -69.10
C ARG A 2 -54.12 -43.66 -69.05
N HIS A 3 -55.17 -43.08 -68.46
CA HIS A 3 -55.31 -41.62 -68.30
C HIS A 3 -55.05 -41.09 -66.87
N THR A 4 -54.66 -41.93 -65.93
CA THR A 4 -54.44 -41.56 -64.51
C THR A 4 -52.98 -41.48 -64.07
N ARG A 5 -52.01 -41.49 -65.01
CA ARG A 5 -50.57 -41.47 -64.67
C ARG A 5 -49.95 -40.08 -64.54
N THR A 6 -50.67 -39.00 -64.86
CA THR A 6 -50.11 -37.63 -64.94
C THR A 6 -50.54 -36.68 -63.82
N HIS A 7 -51.45 -37.06 -62.93
CA HIS A 7 -51.94 -36.18 -61.85
C HIS A 7 -51.30 -36.40 -60.46
N LEU A 8 -50.45 -37.43 -60.30
CA LEU A 8 -49.79 -37.73 -59.01
C LEU A 8 -48.31 -37.29 -58.94
N GLN A 9 -47.68 -37.01 -60.08
CA GLN A 9 -46.29 -36.52 -60.12
C GLN A 9 -46.05 -35.10 -59.57
N PRO A 10 -46.99 -34.14 -59.62
CA PRO A 10 -46.71 -32.81 -59.06
C PRO A 10 -46.56 -32.86 -57.53
N ARG A 11 -47.32 -33.70 -56.83
CA ARG A 11 -47.27 -33.78 -55.36
C ARG A 11 -45.96 -34.37 -54.84
N ALA A 12 -45.36 -35.33 -55.54
CA ALA A 12 -44.10 -35.95 -55.12
C ALA A 12 -42.89 -35.02 -55.33
N LEU A 13 -42.95 -34.09 -56.29
CA LEU A 13 -41.88 -33.12 -56.51
C LEU A 13 -41.93 -31.99 -55.48
N VAL A 14 -43.13 -31.54 -55.11
CA VAL A 14 -43.34 -30.48 -54.11
C VAL A 14 -42.88 -30.93 -52.72
N THR A 15 -43.18 -32.16 -52.29
CA THR A 15 -42.76 -32.66 -50.97
C THR A 15 -41.25 -32.87 -50.83
N ARG A 16 -40.55 -33.15 -51.94
CA ARG A 16 -39.08 -33.23 -51.93
C ARG A 16 -38.43 -31.85 -51.86
N LEU A 17 -38.98 -30.87 -52.58
CA LEU A 17 -38.50 -29.48 -52.50
C LEU A 17 -38.70 -28.91 -51.10
N ASP A 18 -39.85 -29.17 -50.47
CA ASP A 18 -40.15 -28.77 -49.09
C ASP A 18 -39.21 -29.44 -48.08
N GLN A 19 -38.86 -30.72 -48.27
CA GLN A 19 -37.88 -31.37 -47.39
C GLN A 19 -36.48 -30.76 -47.53
N THR A 20 -36.03 -30.42 -48.73
CA THR A 20 -34.71 -29.80 -48.93
C THR A 20 -34.63 -28.39 -48.37
N THR A 21 -35.68 -27.57 -48.51
CA THR A 21 -35.71 -26.23 -47.90
C THR A 21 -35.77 -26.31 -46.39
N VAL A 22 -36.56 -27.20 -45.79
CA VAL A 22 -36.62 -27.37 -44.33
C VAL A 22 -35.27 -27.80 -43.77
N VAL A 23 -34.62 -28.80 -44.39
CA VAL A 23 -33.28 -29.26 -43.94
C VAL A 23 -32.24 -28.14 -44.09
N ALA A 24 -32.27 -27.39 -45.20
CA ALA A 24 -31.37 -26.27 -45.42
C ALA A 24 -31.57 -25.16 -44.37
N VAL A 25 -32.81 -24.79 -44.07
CA VAL A 25 -33.12 -23.77 -43.05
C VAL A 25 -32.68 -24.23 -41.67
N VAL A 26 -32.96 -25.49 -41.28
CA VAL A 26 -32.51 -26.04 -39.99
C VAL A 26 -30.98 -26.04 -39.90
N ALA A 27 -30.28 -26.48 -40.94
CA ALA A 27 -28.82 -26.49 -40.96
C ALA A 27 -28.24 -25.08 -40.82
N VAL A 28 -28.79 -24.09 -41.53
CA VAL A 28 -28.36 -22.70 -41.43
C VAL A 28 -28.60 -22.14 -40.02
N VAL A 29 -29.77 -22.39 -39.42
CA VAL A 29 -30.06 -21.96 -38.04
C VAL A 29 -29.08 -22.58 -37.05
N VAL A 30 -28.81 -23.88 -37.15
CA VAL A 30 -27.85 -24.58 -36.28
C VAL A 30 -26.44 -23.99 -36.47
N LEU A 31 -26.00 -23.76 -37.70
CA LEU A 31 -24.69 -23.16 -37.98
C LEU A 31 -24.55 -21.75 -37.39
N VAL A 32 -25.60 -20.91 -37.50
CA VAL A 32 -25.61 -19.56 -36.92
C VAL A 32 -25.56 -19.61 -35.40
N VAL A 33 -26.30 -20.52 -34.77
CA VAL A 33 -26.26 -20.69 -33.30
C VAL A 33 -24.89 -21.15 -32.85
N VAL A 34 -24.29 -22.14 -33.51
CA VAL A 34 -22.94 -22.63 -33.17
C VAL A 34 -21.89 -21.53 -33.36
N ALA A 35 -21.95 -20.77 -34.45
CA ALA A 35 -21.05 -19.65 -34.68
C ALA A 35 -21.19 -18.54 -33.63
N ALA A 36 -22.42 -18.18 -33.27
CA ALA A 36 -22.69 -17.20 -32.22
C ALA A 36 -22.13 -17.65 -30.86
N VAL A 37 -22.31 -18.93 -30.51
CA VAL A 37 -21.74 -19.52 -29.28
C VAL A 37 -20.21 -19.49 -29.32
N GLY A 38 -19.59 -19.87 -30.45
CA GLY A 38 -18.14 -19.81 -30.62
C GLY A 38 -17.57 -18.41 -30.40
N ILE A 39 -18.21 -17.38 -30.96
CA ILE A 39 -17.79 -15.98 -30.80
C ILE A 39 -17.91 -15.53 -29.34
N VAL A 40 -19.00 -15.90 -28.66
CA VAL A 40 -19.22 -15.58 -27.24
C VAL A 40 -18.14 -16.21 -26.37
N VAL A 41 -17.80 -17.48 -26.59
CA VAL A 41 -16.79 -18.19 -25.82
C VAL A 41 -15.41 -17.57 -26.02
N VAL A 42 -15.03 -17.26 -27.27
CA VAL A 42 -13.76 -16.62 -27.57
C VAL A 42 -13.68 -15.23 -26.92
N ALA A 43 -14.73 -14.43 -27.03
CA ALA A 43 -14.80 -13.12 -26.40
C ALA A 43 -14.66 -13.21 -24.87
N ALA A 44 -15.32 -14.19 -24.23
CA ALA A 44 -15.23 -14.41 -22.79
C ALA A 44 -13.81 -14.78 -22.35
N VAL A 45 -13.11 -15.64 -23.10
CA VAL A 45 -11.72 -16.02 -22.82
C VAL A 45 -10.79 -14.81 -22.95
N VAL A 46 -10.99 -13.97 -23.98
CA VAL A 46 -10.19 -12.74 -24.14
C VAL A 46 -10.43 -11.77 -22.99
N VAL A 47 -11.68 -11.57 -22.56
CA VAL A 47 -11.98 -10.70 -21.40
C VAL A 47 -11.35 -11.24 -20.13
N ALA A 48 -11.41 -12.56 -19.89
CA ALA A 48 -10.81 -13.18 -18.72
C ALA A 48 -9.28 -13.03 -18.71
N THR A 49 -8.62 -13.27 -19.86
CA THR A 49 -7.16 -13.15 -19.97
C THR A 49 -6.68 -11.72 -19.80
N VAL A 50 -7.35 -10.73 -20.41
CA VAL A 50 -7.04 -9.31 -20.22
C VAL A 50 -7.24 -8.88 -18.77
N GLY A 51 -8.32 -9.34 -18.12
CA GLY A 51 -8.57 -9.07 -16.70
C GLY A 51 -7.47 -9.61 -15.78
N VAL A 52 -6.98 -10.84 -16.03
CA VAL A 52 -5.88 -11.45 -15.26
C VAL A 52 -4.57 -10.69 -15.46
N VAL A 53 -4.26 -10.30 -16.70
CA VAL A 53 -3.03 -9.54 -17.00
C VAL A 53 -3.07 -8.17 -16.35
N ALA A 54 -4.19 -7.45 -16.45
CA ALA A 54 -4.36 -6.16 -15.80
C ALA A 54 -4.21 -6.28 -14.27
N ALA A 55 -4.80 -7.31 -13.65
CA ALA A 55 -4.67 -7.56 -12.21
C ALA A 55 -3.21 -7.83 -11.82
N ALA A 56 -2.48 -8.66 -12.58
CA ALA A 56 -1.07 -8.95 -12.33
C ALA A 56 -0.21 -7.68 -12.40
N VAL A 57 -0.43 -6.82 -13.38
CA VAL A 57 0.29 -5.55 -13.52
C VAL A 57 0.01 -4.62 -12.33
N VAL A 58 -1.23 -4.50 -11.89
CA VAL A 58 -1.58 -3.69 -10.70
C VAL A 58 -0.90 -4.23 -9.44
N VAL A 59 -0.90 -5.54 -9.23
CA VAL A 59 -0.21 -6.16 -8.08
C VAL A 59 1.29 -5.89 -8.14
N VAL A 60 1.93 -6.03 -9.30
CA VAL A 60 3.37 -5.74 -9.47
C VAL A 60 3.68 -4.27 -9.17
N ILE A 61 2.92 -3.33 -9.72
CA ILE A 61 3.11 -1.90 -9.47
C ILE A 61 2.96 -1.58 -7.98
N VAL A 62 1.92 -2.11 -7.35
CA VAL A 62 1.67 -1.97 -5.91
C VAL A 62 2.86 -2.48 -5.10
N VAL A 63 3.35 -3.68 -5.38
CA VAL A 63 4.47 -4.29 -4.65
C VAL A 63 5.73 -3.45 -4.81
N VAL A 64 5.99 -2.94 -6.01
CA VAL A 64 7.14 -2.05 -6.27
C VAL A 64 7.01 -0.74 -5.49
N VAL A 65 5.84 -0.10 -5.50
CA VAL A 65 5.60 1.13 -4.73
C VAL A 65 5.77 0.86 -3.23
N VAL A 66 5.19 -0.22 -2.71
CA VAL A 66 5.34 -0.62 -1.31
C VAL A 66 6.81 -0.87 -0.96
N ALA A 67 7.56 -1.55 -1.83
CA ALA A 67 8.98 -1.79 -1.61
C ALA A 67 9.79 -0.48 -1.58
N VAL A 68 9.51 0.45 -2.50
CA VAL A 68 10.17 1.76 -2.54
C VAL A 68 9.88 2.56 -1.27
N VAL A 69 8.62 2.66 -0.85
CA VAL A 69 8.29 3.40 0.38
C VAL A 69 8.92 2.75 1.61
N VAL A 70 9.03 1.42 1.67
CA VAL A 70 9.71 0.74 2.78
C VAL A 70 11.21 1.09 2.79
N VAL A 71 11.87 1.09 1.63
CA VAL A 71 13.29 1.46 1.52
C VAL A 71 13.53 2.91 1.94
N GLU A 72 12.69 3.83 1.52
CA GLU A 72 12.78 5.25 1.91
C GLU A 72 12.58 5.44 3.42
N VAL A 73 11.63 4.73 4.02
CA VAL A 73 11.39 4.76 5.47
C VAL A 73 12.59 4.20 6.24
N VAL A 74 13.15 3.08 5.79
CA VAL A 74 14.36 2.50 6.41
C VAL A 74 15.54 3.47 6.31
N ALA A 75 15.76 4.09 5.15
CA ALA A 75 16.83 5.07 4.97
C ALA A 75 16.64 6.30 5.89
N ALA A 76 15.42 6.81 6.02
CA ALA A 76 15.10 7.91 6.90
C ALA A 76 15.32 7.57 8.39
N VAL A 77 14.95 6.36 8.82
CA VAL A 77 15.18 5.89 10.19
C VAL A 77 16.67 5.77 10.48
N VAL A 78 17.46 5.20 9.57
CA VAL A 78 18.92 5.08 9.74
C VAL A 78 19.54 6.47 9.85
N ALA A 79 19.17 7.42 8.98
CA ALA A 79 19.66 8.79 9.05
C ALA A 79 19.29 9.46 10.40
N ALA A 80 18.04 9.34 10.85
CA ALA A 80 17.61 9.88 12.14
C ALA A 80 18.40 9.32 13.32
N VAL A 81 18.61 8.00 13.35
CA VAL A 81 19.41 7.34 14.41
C VAL A 81 20.84 7.86 14.40
N THR A 82 21.48 8.00 13.23
CA THR A 82 22.85 8.52 13.15
C THR A 82 22.97 9.96 13.67
N VAL A 83 21.96 10.80 13.44
CA VAL A 83 21.93 12.17 13.96
C VAL A 83 21.76 12.18 15.48
N VAL A 84 20.85 11.36 16.04
CA VAL A 84 20.66 11.27 17.50
C VAL A 84 21.94 10.79 18.20
N VAL A 85 22.63 9.80 17.61
CA VAL A 85 23.92 9.31 18.15
C VAL A 85 24.98 10.41 18.07
N ALA A 86 25.09 11.13 16.95
CA ALA A 86 26.04 12.22 16.83
C ALA A 86 25.79 13.33 17.88
N VAL A 87 24.53 13.72 18.08
CA VAL A 87 24.16 14.75 19.06
C VAL A 87 24.44 14.29 20.50
N THR A 88 24.15 13.03 20.84
CA THR A 88 24.42 12.50 22.18
C THR A 88 25.93 12.40 22.47
N VAL A 89 26.74 12.05 21.47
CA VAL A 89 28.21 12.01 21.60
C VAL A 89 28.78 13.42 21.76
N VAL A 90 28.32 14.40 20.96
CA VAL A 90 28.77 15.80 21.10
C VAL A 90 28.40 16.37 22.47
N ALA A 91 27.15 16.14 22.92
CA ALA A 91 26.71 16.56 24.24
C ALA A 91 27.56 15.92 25.37
N ALA A 92 27.90 14.63 25.24
CA ALA A 92 28.77 13.95 26.19
C ALA A 92 30.19 14.53 26.23
N VAL A 93 30.77 14.86 25.07
CA VAL A 93 32.11 15.48 24.98
C VAL A 93 32.12 16.88 25.59
N VAL A 94 31.10 17.69 25.33
CA VAL A 94 30.97 19.04 25.91
C VAL A 94 30.81 18.96 27.44
N ALA A 95 29.96 18.05 27.92
CA ALA A 95 29.80 17.82 29.36
C ALA A 95 31.12 17.38 30.02
N ALA A 96 31.87 16.48 29.39
CA ALA A 96 33.18 16.04 29.88
C ALA A 96 34.20 17.20 29.94
N ALA A 97 34.22 18.08 28.92
CA ALA A 97 35.08 19.26 28.89
C ALA A 97 34.74 20.26 30.00
N VAL A 98 33.46 20.45 30.31
CA VAL A 98 32.99 21.29 31.41
C VAL A 98 33.44 20.75 32.77
N VAL A 99 33.27 19.44 33.01
CA VAL A 99 33.72 18.81 34.27
C VAL A 99 35.23 18.98 34.44
N ALA A 100 36.01 18.75 33.38
CA ALA A 100 37.46 18.96 33.42
C ALA A 100 37.85 20.42 33.73
N ALA A 101 37.19 21.40 33.09
CA ALA A 101 37.43 22.82 33.34
C ALA A 101 37.09 23.23 34.78
N VAL A 102 35.99 22.72 35.35
CA VAL A 102 35.61 22.97 36.75
C VAL A 102 36.62 22.39 37.71
N VAL A 103 37.08 21.15 37.48
CA VAL A 103 38.09 20.50 38.33
C VAL A 103 39.39 21.30 38.31
N VAL A 104 39.87 21.72 37.14
CA VAL A 104 41.09 22.56 37.03
C VAL A 104 40.91 23.89 37.75
N ALA A 105 39.78 24.57 37.58
CA ALA A 105 39.51 25.85 38.24
C ALA A 105 39.48 25.70 39.77
N VAL A 106 38.85 24.64 40.29
CA VAL A 106 38.81 24.35 41.74
C VAL A 106 40.21 24.03 42.27
N VAL A 107 40.99 23.22 41.57
CA VAL A 107 42.37 22.89 41.97
C VAL A 107 43.23 24.15 42.03
N VAL A 108 43.17 25.01 41.01
CA VAL A 108 43.90 26.28 40.98
C VAL A 108 43.46 27.19 42.13
N ALA A 109 42.16 27.32 42.38
CA ALA A 109 41.62 28.11 43.49
C ALA A 109 42.15 27.62 44.85
N VAL A 110 42.11 26.31 45.10
CA VAL A 110 42.60 25.71 46.35
C VAL A 110 44.11 25.94 46.52
N VAL A 111 44.89 25.77 45.46
CA VAL A 111 46.35 26.00 45.48
C VAL A 111 46.66 27.47 45.77
N VAL A 112 45.97 28.41 45.11
CA VAL A 112 46.17 29.85 45.34
C VAL A 112 45.81 30.22 46.78
N VAL A 113 44.67 29.75 47.30
CA VAL A 113 44.27 30.00 48.70
C VAL A 113 45.30 29.43 49.68
N ALA A 114 45.77 28.20 49.47
CA ALA A 114 46.77 27.57 50.34
C ALA A 114 48.09 28.36 50.35
N VAL A 115 48.60 28.76 49.19
CA VAL A 115 49.84 29.56 49.08
C VAL A 115 49.69 30.91 49.76
N VAL A 116 48.55 31.59 49.57
CA VAL A 116 48.27 32.89 50.19
C VAL A 116 48.20 32.77 51.72
N ILE A 117 47.57 31.72 52.26
CA ILE A 117 47.50 31.48 53.71
C ILE A 117 48.89 31.20 54.29
N VAL A 118 49.70 30.37 53.63
CA VAL A 118 51.07 30.06 54.10
C VAL A 118 51.93 31.34 54.12
N ALA A 119 51.89 32.15 53.07
CA ALA A 119 52.60 33.42 53.02
C ALA A 119 52.12 34.41 54.11
N ALA A 120 50.81 34.44 54.38
CA ALA A 120 50.20 35.26 55.42
C ALA A 120 50.72 34.92 56.82
N VAL A 121 50.80 33.63 57.15
CA VAL A 121 51.27 33.13 58.45
C VAL A 121 52.72 33.52 58.68
N VAL A 122 53.59 33.32 57.68
CA VAL A 122 55.02 33.65 57.77
C VAL A 122 55.24 35.16 57.96
N ALA A 123 54.45 36.02 57.31
CA ALA A 123 54.56 37.46 57.45
C ALA A 123 54.01 37.99 58.79
N ALA A 124 52.98 37.34 59.35
CA ALA A 124 52.35 37.71 60.62
C ALA A 124 53.29 37.57 61.83
N GLU A 125 54.25 36.65 61.78
CA GLU A 125 55.24 36.45 62.84
C GLU A 125 56.26 37.61 62.92
N VAL A 126 56.38 38.42 61.86
CA VAL A 126 57.41 39.47 61.75
C VAL A 126 56.84 40.87 62.04
N VAL A 127 55.55 41.14 61.74
CA VAL A 127 54.94 42.47 61.92
C VAL A 127 53.46 42.34 62.36
N PRO A 128 53.07 42.82 63.56
CA PRO A 128 51.74 42.53 64.15
C PRO A 128 50.55 43.26 63.49
N VAL A 129 50.80 44.24 62.60
CA VAL A 129 49.75 44.98 61.86
C VAL A 129 49.39 44.30 60.53
N VAL A 130 50.30 43.47 60.00
CA VAL A 130 50.14 42.73 58.74
C VAL A 130 48.97 41.73 58.73
N PRO A 131 48.59 41.04 59.83
CA PRO A 131 47.49 40.07 59.82
C PRO A 131 46.16 40.68 59.35
N VAL A 132 45.86 41.92 59.76
CA VAL A 132 44.58 42.57 59.42
C VAL A 132 44.49 42.88 57.92
N VAL A 133 45.57 43.41 57.33
CA VAL A 133 45.63 43.73 55.90
C VAL A 133 45.63 42.45 55.06
N VAL A 134 46.37 41.44 55.48
CA VAL A 134 46.43 40.16 54.76
C VAL A 134 45.09 39.45 54.80
N ILE A 135 44.39 39.41 55.93
CA ILE A 135 43.04 38.84 56.00
C ILE A 135 42.09 39.56 55.03
N ALA A 136 42.12 40.90 54.98
CA ALA A 136 41.29 41.65 54.04
C ALA A 136 41.61 41.32 52.56
N VAL A 137 42.89 41.16 52.21
CA VAL A 137 43.33 40.78 50.87
C VAL A 137 42.96 39.33 50.55
N VAL A 138 43.15 38.38 51.47
CA VAL A 138 42.75 36.97 51.29
C VAL A 138 41.24 36.87 51.06
N VAL A 139 40.44 37.60 51.83
CA VAL A 139 38.98 37.61 51.68
C VAL A 139 38.58 38.22 50.34
N ALA A 140 39.22 39.29 49.89
CA ALA A 140 38.96 39.89 48.58
C ALA A 140 39.33 38.95 47.41
N VAL A 141 40.47 38.28 47.50
CA VAL A 141 40.91 37.29 46.50
C VAL A 141 40.00 36.06 46.50
N ALA A 142 39.64 35.54 47.68
CA ALA A 142 38.71 34.41 47.80
C ALA A 142 37.33 34.76 47.23
N ALA A 143 36.82 35.96 47.51
CA ALA A 143 35.55 36.43 46.95
C ALA A 143 35.62 36.57 45.42
N ALA A 144 36.71 37.12 44.87
CA ALA A 144 36.92 37.21 43.42
C ALA A 144 36.97 35.84 42.75
N VAL A 145 37.64 34.86 43.37
CA VAL A 145 37.72 33.48 42.87
C VAL A 145 36.35 32.79 42.90
N ILE A 146 35.55 33.01 43.94
CA ILE A 146 34.17 32.49 44.02
C ILE A 146 33.31 33.10 42.92
N VAL A 147 33.41 34.41 42.67
CA VAL A 147 32.65 35.08 41.58
C VAL A 147 33.05 34.51 40.21
N VAL A 148 34.35 34.31 39.95
CA VAL A 148 34.82 33.69 38.70
C VAL A 148 34.30 32.26 38.56
N ALA A 149 34.36 31.45 39.61
CA ALA A 149 33.84 30.08 39.60
C ALA A 149 32.33 30.03 39.33
N VAL A 150 31.55 30.95 39.91
CA VAL A 150 30.10 31.06 39.70
C VAL A 150 29.78 31.52 38.27
N VAL A 151 30.55 32.46 37.71
CA VAL A 151 30.37 32.90 36.31
C VAL A 151 30.70 31.77 35.32
N VAL A 152 31.75 30.99 35.59
CA VAL A 152 32.12 29.81 34.78
C VAL A 152 31.03 28.73 34.88
N LEU A 153 30.50 28.49 36.08
CA LEU A 153 29.38 27.57 36.28
C LEU A 153 28.11 28.03 35.55
N ALA A 154 27.76 29.32 35.64
CA ALA A 154 26.60 29.89 34.95
C ALA A 154 26.73 29.83 33.43
N ALA A 155 27.93 30.11 32.90
CA ALA A 155 28.22 29.98 31.47
C ALA A 155 28.11 28.51 31.01
N ALA A 156 28.60 27.56 31.80
CA ALA A 156 28.46 26.13 31.52
C ALA A 156 26.98 25.68 31.50
N VAL A 157 26.17 26.16 32.44
CA VAL A 157 24.73 25.86 32.48
C VAL A 157 24.00 26.42 31.26
N ALA A 158 24.36 27.62 30.79
CA ALA A 158 23.78 28.22 29.58
C ALA A 158 24.14 27.43 28.30
N VAL A 159 25.38 26.93 28.19
CA VAL A 159 25.81 26.08 27.07
C VAL A 159 25.08 24.75 27.08
N VAL A 160 24.93 24.12 28.25
CA VAL A 160 24.17 22.86 28.39
C VAL A 160 22.70 23.08 28.03
N ALA A 161 22.08 24.18 28.48
CA ALA A 161 20.69 24.48 28.15
C ALA A 161 20.46 24.71 26.65
N ALA A 162 21.37 25.42 25.97
CA ALA A 162 21.31 25.63 24.52
C ALA A 162 21.39 24.30 23.74
N VAL A 163 22.29 23.39 24.14
CA VAL A 163 22.42 22.06 23.53
C VAL A 163 21.16 21.20 23.77
N VAL A 164 20.53 21.31 24.94
CA VAL A 164 19.28 20.57 25.25
C VAL A 164 18.10 21.09 24.42
N THR A 165 18.04 22.40 24.14
CA THR A 165 16.98 22.97 23.29
C THR A 165 17.11 22.57 21.83
N GLU A 166 18.33 22.50 21.29
CA GLU A 166 18.56 22.01 19.92
C GLU A 166 18.29 20.50 19.80
N ALA A 167 18.68 19.71 20.82
CA ALA A 167 18.38 18.29 20.89
C ALA A 167 16.87 18.00 20.94
N ALA A 168 16.09 18.84 21.64
CA ALA A 168 14.63 18.72 21.69
C ALA A 168 13.98 19.00 20.33
N VAL A 169 14.48 19.97 19.56
CA VAL A 169 14.01 20.25 18.20
C VAL A 169 14.32 19.10 17.26
N VAL A 170 15.53 18.53 17.32
CA VAL A 170 15.90 17.36 16.51
C VAL A 170 15.04 16.16 16.85
N ALA A 171 14.79 15.89 18.13
CA ALA A 171 13.89 14.80 18.56
C ALA A 171 12.46 15.00 18.05
N ALA A 172 11.92 16.23 18.10
CA ALA A 172 10.60 16.55 17.57
C ALA A 172 10.52 16.36 16.04
N VAL A 173 11.56 16.75 15.30
CA VAL A 173 11.66 16.53 13.85
C VAL A 173 11.73 15.04 13.51
N VAL A 174 12.52 14.26 14.24
CA VAL A 174 12.58 12.79 14.07
C VAL A 174 11.22 12.15 14.32
N VAL A 175 10.52 12.54 15.39
CA VAL A 175 9.17 12.05 15.69
C VAL A 175 8.18 12.42 14.57
N ALA A 176 8.22 13.65 14.08
CA ALA A 176 7.36 14.08 12.97
C ALA A 176 7.62 13.28 11.68
N VAL A 177 8.90 13.05 11.33
CA VAL A 177 9.27 12.24 10.14
C VAL A 177 8.79 10.80 10.28
N VAL A 178 8.93 10.19 11.47
CA VAL A 178 8.43 8.83 11.74
C VAL A 178 6.90 8.78 11.60
N ILE A 179 6.18 9.77 12.13
CA ILE A 179 4.71 9.83 12.00
C ILE A 179 4.29 9.96 10.54
N VAL A 180 4.93 10.83 9.77
CA VAL A 180 4.66 11.00 8.32
C VAL A 180 4.91 9.71 7.55
N ALA A 181 6.01 9.01 7.85
CA ALA A 181 6.34 7.72 7.26
C ALA A 181 5.27 6.64 7.56
N VAL A 182 4.82 6.56 8.81
CA VAL A 182 3.75 5.63 9.21
C VAL A 182 2.44 5.95 8.48
N ILE A 183 2.07 7.23 8.40
CA ILE A 183 0.85 7.66 7.68
C ILE A 183 0.95 7.30 6.19
N ALA A 184 2.09 7.54 5.55
CA ALA A 184 2.30 7.20 4.15
C ALA A 184 2.14 5.70 3.90
N ILE A 185 2.72 4.84 4.75
CA ILE A 185 2.56 3.37 4.66
C ILE A 185 1.09 2.97 4.79
N VAL A 186 0.36 3.54 5.76
CA VAL A 186 -1.06 3.24 5.96
C VAL A 186 -1.88 3.65 4.74
N VAL A 187 -1.64 4.84 4.17
CA VAL A 187 -2.34 5.31 2.96
C VAL A 187 -2.07 4.39 1.78
N VAL A 188 -0.81 3.99 1.55
CA VAL A 188 -0.47 3.03 0.50
C VAL A 188 -1.21 1.72 0.72
N ALA A 189 -1.17 1.15 1.92
CA ALA A 189 -1.87 -0.09 2.25
C ALA A 189 -3.38 0.00 1.98
N VAL A 190 -4.03 1.12 2.34
CA VAL A 190 -5.46 1.34 2.06
C VAL A 190 -5.72 1.37 0.56
N VAL A 191 -4.91 2.09 -0.22
CA VAL A 191 -5.04 2.14 -1.70
C VAL A 191 -4.92 0.74 -2.31
N VAL A 192 -3.99 -0.08 -1.82
CA VAL A 192 -3.83 -1.48 -2.25
C VAL A 192 -5.07 -2.31 -1.98
N ILE A 193 -5.64 -2.19 -0.77
CA ILE A 193 -6.84 -2.93 -0.38
C ILE A 193 -8.04 -2.52 -1.25
N VAL A 194 -8.22 -1.22 -1.48
CA VAL A 194 -9.30 -0.71 -2.34
C VAL A 194 -9.12 -1.17 -3.79
N ALA A 195 -7.90 -1.10 -4.32
CA ALA A 195 -7.60 -1.60 -5.67
C ALA A 195 -7.88 -3.10 -5.80
N ALA A 196 -7.48 -3.90 -4.80
CA ALA A 196 -7.78 -5.33 -4.76
C ALA A 196 -9.29 -5.60 -4.71
N ALA A 197 -10.04 -4.83 -3.91
CA ALA A 197 -11.50 -4.95 -3.85
C ALA A 197 -12.16 -4.65 -5.21
N VAL A 198 -11.69 -3.62 -5.93
CA VAL A 198 -12.20 -3.29 -7.27
C VAL A 198 -11.93 -4.42 -8.27
N ILE A 199 -10.76 -5.06 -8.20
CA ILE A 199 -10.43 -6.22 -9.05
C ILE A 199 -11.39 -7.38 -8.76
N VAL A 200 -11.67 -7.68 -7.49
CA VAL A 200 -12.61 -8.75 -7.11
C VAL A 200 -14.02 -8.45 -7.64
N VAL A 201 -14.50 -7.21 -7.49
CA VAL A 201 -15.81 -6.79 -8.02
C VAL A 201 -15.87 -6.92 -9.53
N ALA A 202 -14.82 -6.54 -10.25
CA ALA A 202 -14.75 -6.67 -11.70
C ALA A 202 -14.78 -8.14 -12.14
N VAL A 203 -14.07 -9.02 -11.45
CA VAL A 203 -14.09 -10.47 -11.72
C VAL A 203 -15.49 -11.05 -11.47
N VAL A 204 -16.12 -10.71 -10.35
CA VAL A 204 -17.48 -11.17 -10.03
C VAL A 204 -18.46 -10.68 -11.10
N ALA A 205 -18.39 -9.41 -11.50
CA ALA A 205 -19.23 -8.86 -12.55
C ALA A 205 -19.00 -9.59 -13.88
N ALA A 206 -17.76 -9.87 -14.27
CA ALA A 206 -17.45 -10.61 -15.49
C ALA A 206 -18.03 -12.03 -15.48
N VAL A 207 -17.95 -12.74 -14.34
CA VAL A 207 -18.54 -14.08 -14.18
C VAL A 207 -20.07 -14.03 -14.27
N VAL A 208 -20.71 -13.03 -13.66
CA VAL A 208 -22.17 -12.84 -13.74
C VAL A 208 -22.61 -12.54 -15.17
N VAL A 209 -21.86 -11.69 -15.89
CA VAL A 209 -22.12 -11.40 -17.30
C VAL A 209 -21.97 -12.68 -18.14
N LEU A 210 -20.91 -13.45 -17.93
CA LEU A 210 -20.70 -14.72 -18.62
C LEU A 210 -21.87 -15.68 -18.36
N ALA A 211 -22.30 -15.81 -17.11
CA ALA A 211 -23.43 -16.65 -16.74
C ALA A 211 -24.74 -16.19 -17.40
N ALA A 212 -24.98 -14.87 -17.47
CA ALA A 212 -26.14 -14.31 -18.15
C ALA A 212 -26.13 -14.62 -19.65
N VAL A 213 -24.98 -14.49 -20.32
CA VAL A 213 -24.88 -14.81 -21.75
C VAL A 213 -25.12 -16.31 -22.00
N VAL A 214 -24.57 -17.19 -21.15
CA VAL A 214 -24.82 -18.63 -21.25
C VAL A 214 -26.31 -18.94 -21.06
N ALA A 215 -26.98 -18.28 -20.10
CA ALA A 215 -28.42 -18.44 -19.89
C ALA A 215 -29.26 -17.97 -21.09
N VAL A 216 -28.89 -16.84 -21.72
CA VAL A 216 -29.56 -16.35 -22.93
C VAL A 216 -29.37 -17.32 -24.09
N VAL A 217 -28.15 -17.81 -24.30
CA VAL A 217 -27.85 -18.82 -25.32
C VAL A 217 -28.67 -20.08 -25.08
N ALA A 218 -28.69 -20.60 -23.85
CA ALA A 218 -29.52 -21.75 -23.49
C ALA A 218 -31.02 -21.50 -23.72
N GLY A 219 -31.49 -20.29 -23.42
CA GLY A 219 -32.85 -19.84 -23.73
C GLY A 219 -33.15 -19.87 -25.22
N VAL A 220 -32.26 -19.33 -26.06
CA VAL A 220 -32.43 -19.34 -27.53
C VAL A 220 -32.44 -20.77 -28.08
N VAL A 221 -31.56 -21.64 -27.57
CA VAL A 221 -31.49 -23.05 -27.99
C VAL A 221 -32.77 -23.80 -27.60
N THR A 222 -33.30 -23.58 -26.39
CA THR A 222 -34.54 -24.23 -25.95
C THR A 222 -35.76 -23.76 -26.75
N VAL A 223 -35.86 -22.46 -27.06
CA VAL A 223 -36.91 -21.91 -27.95
C VAL A 223 -36.80 -22.48 -29.37
N ALA A 224 -35.60 -22.54 -29.92
CA ALA A 224 -35.37 -23.12 -31.25
C ALA A 224 -35.76 -24.60 -31.29
N LEU A 225 -35.37 -25.39 -30.28
CA LEU A 225 -35.73 -26.80 -30.18
C LEU A 225 -37.26 -26.99 -30.08
N ALA A 226 -37.94 -26.17 -29.27
CA ALA A 226 -39.39 -26.20 -29.14
C ALA A 226 -40.10 -25.89 -30.48
N ALA A 227 -39.61 -24.89 -31.23
CA ALA A 227 -40.15 -24.56 -32.55
C ALA A 227 -39.98 -25.70 -33.55
N VAL A 228 -38.81 -26.38 -33.55
CA VAL A 228 -38.55 -27.55 -34.39
C VAL A 228 -39.50 -28.70 -34.04
N VAL A 229 -39.68 -29.01 -32.76
CA VAL A 229 -40.60 -30.07 -32.31
C VAL A 229 -42.04 -29.76 -32.72
N ALA A 230 -42.50 -28.52 -32.53
CA ALA A 230 -43.84 -28.11 -32.94
C ALA A 230 -44.04 -28.26 -34.46
N ALA A 231 -43.06 -27.85 -35.28
CA ALA A 231 -43.11 -28.01 -36.72
C ALA A 231 -43.20 -29.50 -37.13
N VAL A 232 -42.40 -30.37 -36.50
CA VAL A 232 -42.45 -31.82 -36.74
C VAL A 232 -43.83 -32.39 -36.40
N ILE A 233 -44.43 -32.01 -35.28
CA ILE A 233 -45.77 -32.46 -34.88
C ILE A 233 -46.83 -32.04 -35.90
N VAL A 234 -46.79 -30.78 -36.34
CA VAL A 234 -47.71 -30.25 -37.37
C VAL A 234 -47.60 -31.02 -38.67
N LEU A 235 -46.38 -31.43 -39.06
CA LEU A 235 -46.15 -32.21 -40.28
C LEU A 235 -46.64 -33.66 -40.18
N HIS A 236 -46.64 -34.28 -39.00
CA HIS A 236 -47.05 -35.69 -38.82
C HIS A 236 -48.54 -35.86 -38.46
N LEU A 237 -49.22 -34.81 -37.99
CA LEU A 237 -50.66 -34.79 -37.68
C LEU A 237 -51.57 -35.36 -38.79
N PRO A 238 -51.40 -34.97 -40.08
CA PRO A 238 -52.25 -35.49 -41.16
C PRO A 238 -52.10 -37.00 -41.36
N VAL A 239 -50.90 -37.55 -41.15
CA VAL A 239 -50.61 -38.98 -41.34
C VAL A 239 -51.28 -39.81 -40.24
N LEU A 240 -51.26 -39.30 -39.00
CA LEU A 240 -51.92 -39.93 -37.86
C LEU A 240 -53.45 -39.92 -38.03
N ILE A 241 -54.02 -38.81 -38.50
CA ILE A 241 -55.47 -38.69 -38.74
C ILE A 241 -55.93 -39.71 -39.80
N ASN A 242 -55.16 -39.89 -40.87
CA ASN A 242 -55.48 -40.86 -41.91
C ASN A 242 -55.41 -42.31 -41.41
N LYS A 243 -54.46 -42.65 -40.53
CA LYS A 243 -54.34 -43.98 -39.92
C LYS A 243 -55.51 -44.32 -38.99
N VAL A 244 -56.04 -43.35 -38.24
CA VAL A 244 -57.18 -43.57 -37.33
C VAL A 244 -58.48 -43.73 -38.11
N GLY A 245 -58.69 -42.93 -39.17
CA GLY A 245 -59.85 -43.07 -40.05
C GLY A 245 -59.94 -44.43 -40.75
N GLU A 246 -58.79 -45.06 -41.03
CA GLU A 246 -58.71 -46.38 -41.65
C GLU A 246 -58.96 -47.55 -40.68
N VAL A 247 -58.82 -47.31 -39.36
CA VAL A 247 -59.04 -48.32 -38.32
C VAL A 247 -60.46 -48.26 -37.74
N CYS A 248 -61.09 -47.09 -37.73
CA CYS A 248 -62.47 -46.91 -37.25
C CYS A 248 -63.55 -47.18 -38.33
N GLY A 249 -63.15 -47.38 -39.59
CA GLY A 249 -64.05 -47.61 -40.74
C GLY A 249 -64.13 -49.06 -41.18
#